data_AF-A0AAD2GD95-F1
#
_entry.id   AF-A0AAD2GD95-F1
#
_cell.length_a   1.000
_cell.length_b   1.000
_cell.length_c   1.000
_cell.angle_alpha   90.00
_cell.angle_beta   90.00
_cell.angle_gamma   90.00
#
_symmetry.space_group_name_H-M   'P 1'
#
loop_
_entity.id
_entity.type
_entity.pdbx_description
1 polymer ?
#
loop_
_entity_poly.entity_id
_entity_poly.type
_entity_poly.pdbx_seq_one_letter_code
_entity_poly.pdbx_strand_id
1 'polypeptide(L)'
;MISNESQSPLAALTEEIGSSAFNYLIKTFSETILQNVDLEVAFKGMEAEVLADHMKNLIKMVFGYKCKSNLVNSNIRGQVVLRNYALFELGLSRVQLRKLQLHFEAAMRDSMVEGEVFEQCKERFTDLCIIFDAEKRGLQQQSSDAMSNDPAMIMMARAASSRCLVAPKAA
;
A
#
# COMPACT_ATOMS: atom_id res chain seq x y z
N MET A 1 -31.13 -12.18 -24.38
CA MET A 1 -29.82 -11.59 -24.07
C MET A 1 -29.95 -10.94 -22.70
N ILE A 2 -29.42 -11.58 -21.67
CA ILE A 2 -29.47 -11.03 -20.30
C ILE A 2 -28.24 -10.14 -20.16
N SER A 3 -28.46 -8.85 -20.01
CA SER A 3 -27.42 -7.87 -19.68
C SER A 3 -26.89 -8.20 -18.28
N ASN A 4 -25.67 -8.76 -18.20
CA ASN A 4 -24.95 -8.98 -16.93
C ASN A 4 -24.39 -7.65 -16.40
N GLU A 5 -25.27 -6.73 -16.02
CA GLU A 5 -24.92 -5.48 -15.35
C GLU A 5 -24.93 -5.64 -13.82
N SER A 6 -24.12 -6.53 -13.25
CA SER A 6 -23.93 -6.55 -11.78
C SER A 6 -22.72 -7.32 -11.26
N GLN A 7 -21.79 -7.77 -12.12
CA GLN A 7 -20.62 -8.48 -11.61
C GLN A 7 -19.55 -7.47 -11.18
N SER A 8 -19.07 -7.59 -9.93
CA SER A 8 -17.94 -6.78 -9.48
C SER A 8 -16.73 -7.15 -10.34
N PRO A 9 -15.87 -6.19 -10.73
CA PRO A 9 -14.71 -6.50 -11.56
C PRO A 9 -13.76 -7.49 -10.89
N LEU A 10 -13.75 -7.50 -9.55
CA LEU A 10 -13.06 -8.54 -8.79
C LEU A 10 -13.68 -9.91 -9.04
N ALA A 11 -15.00 -10.04 -8.98
CA ALA A 11 -15.68 -11.31 -9.17
C ALA A 11 -15.45 -11.85 -10.58
N ALA A 12 -15.55 -11.00 -11.61
CA ALA A 12 -15.24 -11.37 -12.99
C ALA A 12 -13.78 -11.83 -13.14
N LEU A 13 -12.82 -11.08 -12.59
CA LEU A 13 -11.41 -11.43 -12.69
C LEU A 13 -11.03 -12.68 -11.87
N THR A 14 -11.62 -12.89 -10.69
CA THR A 14 -11.40 -14.11 -9.90
C THR A 14 -12.08 -15.34 -10.50
N GLU A 15 -13.13 -15.15 -11.29
CA GLU A 15 -13.77 -16.21 -12.07
C GLU A 15 -12.91 -16.56 -13.29
N GLU A 16 -12.36 -15.56 -13.97
CA GLU A 16 -11.46 -15.72 -15.12
C GLU A 16 -10.11 -16.35 -14.76
N ILE A 17 -9.51 -15.95 -13.64
CA ILE A 17 -8.26 -16.54 -13.12
C ILE A 17 -8.54 -17.88 -12.42
N GLY A 18 -9.70 -18.01 -11.77
CA GLY A 18 -10.01 -19.10 -10.85
C GLY A 18 -9.46 -18.85 -9.45
N SER A 19 -10.29 -19.07 -8.42
CA SER A 19 -9.96 -18.82 -7.00
C SER A 19 -8.67 -19.52 -6.55
N SER A 20 -8.45 -20.77 -6.99
CA SER A 20 -7.27 -21.56 -6.66
C SER A 20 -5.99 -20.97 -7.27
N ALA A 21 -6.02 -20.59 -8.54
CA ALA A 21 -4.87 -20.00 -9.22
C ALA A 21 -4.56 -18.60 -8.67
N PHE A 22 -5.59 -17.82 -8.32
CA PHE A 22 -5.40 -16.54 -7.65
C PHE A 22 -4.70 -16.69 -6.29
N ASN A 23 -5.11 -17.65 -5.45
CA ASN A 23 -4.43 -17.90 -4.18
C ASN A 23 -2.98 -18.38 -4.38
N TYR A 24 -2.75 -19.25 -5.37
CA TYR A 24 -1.41 -19.70 -5.72
C TYR A 24 -0.52 -18.54 -6.17
N LEU A 25 -1.03 -17.68 -7.07
CA LEU A 25 -0.34 -16.48 -7.53
C LEU A 25 0.08 -15.57 -6.38
N ILE A 26 -0.82 -15.28 -5.44
CA ILE A 26 -0.52 -14.40 -4.30
C ILE A 26 0.53 -15.02 -3.38
N LYS A 27 0.45 -16.34 -3.16
CA LYS A 27 1.42 -17.07 -2.34
C LYS A 27 2.80 -17.01 -2.99
N THR A 28 2.93 -17.43 -4.25
CA THR A 28 4.18 -17.42 -5.01
C THR A 28 4.78 -16.01 -5.08
N PHE A 29 3.95 -15.01 -5.36
CA PHE A 29 4.35 -13.61 -5.35
C PHE A 29 4.96 -13.19 -4.00
N SER A 30 4.31 -13.52 -2.88
CA SER A 30 4.74 -13.12 -1.53
C SER A 30 6.04 -13.82 -1.11
N GLU A 31 6.17 -15.12 -1.41
CA GLU A 31 7.40 -15.88 -1.18
C GLU A 31 8.57 -15.32 -1.98
N THR A 32 8.34 -14.94 -3.24
CA THR A 32 9.37 -14.41 -4.13
C THR A 32 9.84 -13.01 -3.69
N ILE A 33 8.92 -12.17 -3.20
CA ILE A 33 9.26 -10.84 -2.66
C ILE A 33 10.18 -10.95 -1.45
N LEU A 34 9.91 -11.88 -0.54
CA LEU A 34 10.71 -12.05 0.68
C LEU A 34 12.13 -12.56 0.40
N GLN A 35 12.36 -13.19 -0.74
CA GLN A 35 13.68 -13.62 -1.20
C GLN A 35 14.46 -12.49 -1.92
N ASN A 36 13.80 -11.37 -2.23
CA ASN A 36 14.43 -10.26 -2.93
C ASN A 36 15.08 -9.29 -1.94
N VAL A 37 16.41 -9.19 -1.97
CA VAL A 37 17.21 -8.37 -1.03
C VAL A 37 16.73 -6.92 -0.89
N ASP A 38 16.24 -6.30 -1.97
CA ASP A 38 15.79 -4.90 -1.94
C ASP A 38 14.39 -4.71 -1.33
N LEU A 39 13.57 -5.76 -1.36
CA LEU A 39 12.22 -5.78 -0.78
C LEU A 39 12.22 -6.39 0.61
N GLU A 40 13.11 -7.33 0.89
CA GLU A 40 13.29 -7.97 2.21
C GLU A 40 13.48 -6.93 3.31
N VAL A 41 14.25 -5.86 3.05
CA VAL A 41 14.44 -4.77 4.01
C VAL A 41 13.12 -4.07 4.35
N ALA A 42 12.23 -3.89 3.37
CA ALA A 42 10.94 -3.24 3.58
C ALA A 42 9.91 -4.15 4.26
N PHE A 43 9.98 -5.46 4.00
CA PHE A 43 9.08 -6.47 4.58
C PHE A 43 9.71 -7.22 5.76
N LYS A 44 10.79 -6.68 6.34
CA LYS A 44 11.57 -7.37 7.36
C LYS A 44 10.70 -7.72 8.56
N GLY A 45 10.71 -9.01 8.93
CA GLY A 45 9.93 -9.53 10.06
C GLY A 45 8.48 -9.84 9.74
N MET A 46 8.03 -9.69 8.48
CA MET A 46 6.75 -10.25 8.03
C MET A 46 6.93 -11.70 7.60
N GLU A 47 6.05 -12.57 8.09
CA GLU A 47 5.95 -13.94 7.60
C GLU A 47 5.27 -13.96 6.22
N ALA A 48 5.62 -14.96 5.39
CA ALA A 48 5.09 -15.09 4.03
C ALA A 48 3.57 -15.19 4.00
N GLU A 49 2.97 -15.90 4.97
CA GLU A 49 1.51 -16.06 5.09
C GLU A 49 0.83 -14.73 5.41
N VAL A 50 1.40 -13.96 6.35
CA VAL A 50 0.88 -12.63 6.72
C VAL A 50 0.98 -11.65 5.54
N LEU A 51 2.12 -11.65 4.84
CA LEU A 51 2.30 -10.83 3.64
C LEU A 51 1.30 -11.23 2.54
N ALA A 52 1.11 -12.53 2.32
CA ALA A 52 0.15 -13.04 1.35
C ALA A 52 -1.28 -12.60 1.67
N ASP A 53 -1.70 -12.63 2.93
CA ASP A 53 -3.03 -12.16 3.33
C ASP A 53 -3.20 -10.66 3.14
N HIS A 54 -2.19 -9.84 3.49
CA HIS A 54 -2.22 -8.41 3.23
C HIS A 54 -2.26 -8.10 1.73
N MET A 55 -1.42 -8.75 0.93
CA MET A 55 -1.40 -8.57 -0.53
C MET A 55 -2.69 -9.03 -1.20
N LYS A 56 -3.26 -10.15 -0.74
CA LYS A 56 -4.56 -10.64 -1.19
C LYS A 56 -5.67 -9.63 -0.95
N ASN A 57 -5.74 -9.07 0.25
CA ASN A 57 -6.75 -8.07 0.59
C ASN A 57 -6.57 -6.78 -0.21
N LEU A 58 -5.33 -6.32 -0.37
CA LEU A 58 -5.00 -5.12 -1.15
C LEU A 58 -5.37 -5.29 -2.62
N ILE A 59 -4.93 -6.39 -3.24
CA ILE A 59 -5.20 -6.70 -4.65
C ILE A 59 -6.70 -6.86 -4.88
N LYS A 60 -7.41 -7.60 -4.01
CA LYS A 60 -8.87 -7.74 -4.10
C LYS A 60 -9.58 -6.38 -4.07
N MET A 61 -9.11 -5.48 -3.21
CA MET A 61 -9.72 -4.17 -3.07
C MET A 61 -9.48 -3.30 -4.30
N VAL A 62 -8.25 -3.25 -4.81
CA VAL A 62 -7.89 -2.50 -6.02
C VAL A 62 -8.63 -3.06 -7.25
N PHE A 63 -8.72 -4.40 -7.34
CA PHE A 63 -9.38 -5.08 -8.44
C PHE A 63 -10.90 -4.97 -8.35
N GLY A 64 -11.46 -4.75 -7.16
CA GLY A 64 -12.89 -4.54 -6.93
C GLY A 64 -13.43 -3.22 -7.46
N TYR A 65 -12.57 -2.23 -7.72
CA TYR A 65 -13.00 -0.95 -8.29
C TYR A 65 -13.00 -0.97 -9.82
N LYS A 66 -14.10 -0.56 -10.45
CA LYS A 66 -14.19 -0.38 -11.92
C LYS A 66 -13.31 0.79 -12.37
N CYS A 67 -12.14 0.51 -12.90
CA CYS A 67 -11.35 1.35 -13.81
C CYS A 67 -10.67 2.66 -13.33
N LYS A 68 -9.73 3.06 -14.19
CA LYS A 68 -8.64 4.05 -14.16
C LYS A 68 -8.94 5.45 -13.59
N SER A 69 -10.22 5.85 -13.50
CA SER A 69 -10.63 7.17 -12.97
C SER A 69 -10.86 7.17 -11.45
N ASN A 70 -11.05 5.99 -10.84
CA ASN A 70 -11.34 5.87 -9.41
C ASN A 70 -10.12 6.13 -8.51
N LEU A 71 -8.91 6.15 -9.06
CA LEU A 71 -7.70 6.64 -8.39
C LEU A 71 -7.72 8.16 -8.13
N VAL A 72 -8.45 8.90 -8.96
CA VAL A 72 -8.68 10.34 -8.77
C VAL A 72 -9.69 10.58 -7.65
N ASN A 73 -10.50 9.57 -7.31
CA ASN A 73 -11.43 9.63 -6.20
C ASN A 73 -10.68 9.47 -4.87
N SER A 74 -10.44 10.58 -4.19
CA SER A 74 -9.77 10.64 -2.89
C SER A 74 -10.42 9.76 -1.82
N ASN A 75 -11.73 9.53 -1.88
CA ASN A 75 -12.41 8.64 -0.92
C ASN A 75 -12.07 7.18 -1.16
N ILE A 76 -12.02 6.73 -2.41
CA ILE A 76 -11.61 5.35 -2.75
C ILE A 76 -10.16 5.15 -2.37
N ARG A 77 -9.30 6.11 -2.72
CA ARG A 77 -7.88 6.10 -2.34
C ARG A 77 -7.72 6.01 -0.82
N GLY A 78 -8.42 6.85 -0.07
CA GLY A 78 -8.40 6.85 1.39
C GLY A 78 -8.85 5.52 2.01
N GLN A 79 -9.85 4.85 1.43
CA GLN A 79 -10.30 3.53 1.89
C GLN A 79 -9.26 2.44 1.62
N VAL A 80 -8.62 2.44 0.45
CA VAL A 80 -7.53 1.49 0.13
C VAL A 80 -6.37 1.66 1.11
N VAL A 81 -5.99 2.90 1.39
CA VAL A 81 -4.89 3.23 2.31
C VAL A 81 -5.25 2.85 3.75
N LEU A 82 -6.42 3.28 4.25
CA LEU A 82 -6.86 3.02 5.62
C LEU A 82 -6.91 1.52 5.93
N ARG A 83 -7.45 0.72 5.00
CA ARG A 83 -7.62 -0.73 5.21
C ARG A 83 -6.34 -1.54 5.02
N ASN A 84 -5.32 -0.96 4.40
CA ASN A 84 -4.03 -1.61 4.15
C ASN A 84 -2.87 -0.80 4.73
N TYR A 85 -3.13 -0.01 5.78
CA TYR A 85 -2.19 0.98 6.31
C TYR A 85 -0.82 0.38 6.64
N ALA A 86 -0.79 -0.84 7.20
CA ALA A 86 0.46 -1.53 7.52
C ALA A 86 1.39 -1.71 6.30
N LEU A 87 0.86 -1.86 5.09
CA LEU A 87 1.66 -1.92 3.87
C LEU A 87 2.12 -0.52 3.41
N PHE A 88 1.26 0.49 3.53
CA PHE A 88 1.58 1.88 3.16
C PHE A 88 2.61 2.52 4.11
N GLU A 89 2.58 2.17 5.39
CA GLU A 89 3.53 2.62 6.41
C GLU A 89 4.97 2.19 6.12
N LEU A 90 5.17 1.11 5.37
CA LEU A 90 6.51 0.65 4.94
C LEU A 90 7.23 1.69 4.07
N GLY A 91 6.51 2.67 3.52
CA GLY A 91 7.13 3.80 2.83
C GLY A 91 7.94 3.39 1.60
N LEU A 92 7.46 2.40 0.85
CA LEU A 92 8.15 1.84 -0.32
C LEU A 92 8.63 2.95 -1.27
N SER A 93 9.87 2.84 -1.73
CA SER A 93 10.41 3.73 -2.77
C SER A 93 9.85 3.37 -4.15
N ARG A 94 9.89 4.32 -5.09
CA ARG A 94 9.52 4.08 -6.50
C ARG A 94 10.30 2.91 -7.12
N VAL A 95 11.56 2.72 -6.71
CA VAL A 95 12.39 1.58 -7.15
C VAL A 95 11.83 0.26 -6.61
N GLN A 96 11.45 0.22 -5.32
CA GLN A 96 10.85 -0.96 -4.70
C GLN A 96 9.47 -1.28 -5.28
N LEU A 97 8.63 -0.27 -5.52
CA LEU A 97 7.32 -0.46 -6.17
C LEU A 97 7.47 -1.04 -7.59
N ARG A 98 8.46 -0.58 -8.35
CA ARG A 98 8.77 -1.15 -9.67
C ARG A 98 9.20 -2.61 -9.58
N LYS A 99 10.01 -2.97 -8.57
CA LYS A 99 10.41 -4.36 -8.31
C LYS A 99 9.21 -5.21 -7.92
N LEU A 100 8.33 -4.68 -7.06
CA LEU A 100 7.08 -5.32 -6.66
C LEU A 100 6.21 -5.66 -7.90
N GLN A 101 6.05 -4.71 -8.82
CA GLN A 101 5.33 -4.93 -10.07
C GLN A 101 5.97 -6.02 -10.94
N LEU A 102 7.30 -6.01 -11.09
CA LEU A 102 8.00 -7.04 -11.88
C LEU A 102 7.81 -8.45 -11.31
N HIS A 103 7.85 -8.58 -9.97
CA HIS A 103 7.58 -9.86 -9.30
C HIS A 103 6.13 -10.31 -9.47
N PHE A 104 5.19 -9.37 -9.46
CA PHE A 104 3.78 -9.68 -9.72
C PHE A 104 3.58 -10.16 -11.16
N GLU A 105 4.21 -9.51 -12.15
CA GLU A 105 4.18 -9.92 -13.55
C GLU A 105 4.86 -11.27 -13.81
N ALA A 106 5.90 -11.61 -13.05
CA ALA A 106 6.52 -12.94 -13.09
C ALA A 106 5.58 -14.00 -12.50
N ALA A 107 5.03 -13.76 -11.31
CA ALA A 107 4.09 -14.67 -10.66
C ALA A 107 2.83 -14.92 -11.49
N MET A 108 2.34 -13.91 -12.22
CA MET A 108 1.24 -14.06 -13.19
C MET A 108 1.59 -15.05 -14.29
N ARG A 109 2.78 -14.92 -14.90
CA ARG A 109 3.25 -15.82 -15.95
C ARG A 109 3.43 -17.25 -15.44
N ASP A 110 4.02 -17.40 -14.26
CA ASP A 110 4.20 -18.72 -13.63
C ASP A 110 2.87 -19.39 -13.28
N SER A 111 1.82 -18.58 -13.06
CA SER A 111 0.45 -19.04 -12.80
C SER A 111 -0.40 -19.20 -14.05
N MET A 112 0.21 -19.12 -15.25
CA MET A 112 -0.47 -19.21 -16.56
C MET A 112 -1.56 -18.14 -16.78
N VAL A 113 -1.44 -16.99 -16.12
CA VAL A 113 -2.30 -15.83 -16.39
C VAL A 113 -1.73 -15.10 -17.60
N GLU A 114 -2.45 -15.13 -18.72
CA GLU A 114 -2.02 -14.55 -20.00
C GLU A 114 -3.13 -13.73 -20.67
N GLY A 115 -2.80 -13.09 -21.79
CA GLY A 115 -3.77 -12.38 -22.63
C GLY A 115 -4.36 -11.13 -21.97
N GLU A 116 -5.66 -10.90 -22.16
CA GLU A 116 -6.35 -9.72 -21.67
C GLU A 116 -6.36 -9.64 -20.14
N VAL A 117 -6.50 -10.77 -19.46
CA VAL A 117 -6.50 -10.87 -18.00
C VAL A 117 -5.17 -10.41 -17.41
N PHE A 118 -4.05 -10.77 -18.05
CA PHE A 118 -2.73 -10.33 -17.67
C PHE A 118 -2.59 -8.80 -17.75
N GLU A 119 -2.99 -8.20 -18.87
CA GLU A 119 -2.91 -6.74 -19.05
C GLU A 119 -3.81 -5.98 -18.07
N GLN A 120 -5.01 -6.49 -17.79
CA GLN A 120 -5.90 -5.92 -16.78
C GLN A 120 -5.27 -5.98 -15.37
N CYS A 121 -4.73 -7.13 -14.97
CA CYS A 121 -4.06 -7.29 -13.67
C CYS A 121 -2.86 -6.35 -13.53
N LYS A 122 -2.03 -6.26 -14.58
CA LYS A 122 -0.87 -5.38 -14.64
C LYS A 122 -1.25 -3.90 -14.54
N GLU A 123 -2.29 -3.49 -15.26
CA GLU A 123 -2.81 -2.13 -15.18
C GLU A 123 -3.30 -1.80 -13.77
N ARG A 124 -4.07 -2.70 -13.14
CA ARG A 124 -4.53 -2.50 -11.77
C ARG A 124 -3.40 -2.49 -10.74
N PHE A 125 -2.35 -3.27 -10.96
CA PHE A 125 -1.17 -3.22 -10.09
C PHE A 125 -0.39 -1.92 -10.28
N THR A 126 -0.34 -1.40 -11.51
CA THR A 126 0.24 -0.08 -11.80
C THR A 126 -0.53 1.02 -11.07
N ASP A 127 -1.87 0.94 -11.07
CA ASP A 127 -2.73 1.84 -10.31
C ASP A 127 -2.39 1.84 -8.81
N LEU A 128 -2.18 0.65 -8.23
CA LEU A 128 -1.75 0.50 -6.84
C LEU A 128 -0.40 1.20 -6.57
N CYS A 129 0.60 1.01 -7.44
CA CYS A 129 1.90 1.68 -7.31
C CYS A 129 1.76 3.21 -7.30
N ILE A 130 0.83 3.77 -8.08
CA ILE A 130 0.55 5.22 -8.11
C ILE A 130 -0.02 5.70 -6.77
N ILE A 131 -0.91 4.92 -6.12
CA ILE A 131 -1.43 5.23 -4.77
C ILE A 131 -0.28 5.31 -3.78
N PHE A 132 0.59 4.30 -3.75
CA PHE A 132 1.75 4.29 -2.85
C PHE A 132 2.64 5.52 -3.04
N ASP A 133 2.96 5.87 -4.28
CA ASP A 133 3.78 7.04 -4.60
C ASP A 133 3.08 8.37 -4.23
N ALA A 134 1.75 8.44 -4.28
CA ALA A 134 1.00 9.63 -3.89
C ALA A 134 0.96 9.81 -2.37
N GLU A 135 0.68 8.74 -1.63
CA GLU A 135 0.59 8.78 -0.17
C GLU A 135 1.95 9.01 0.49
N LYS A 136 3.01 8.40 -0.05
CA LYS A 136 4.38 8.69 0.41
C LYS A 136 4.73 10.17 0.29
N ARG A 137 4.32 10.83 -0.79
CA ARG A 137 4.53 12.28 -0.98
C ARG A 137 3.70 13.11 0.00
N GLY A 138 2.46 12.71 0.28
CA GLY A 138 1.61 13.36 1.28
C GLY A 138 2.18 13.26 2.71
N LEU A 139 2.69 12.09 3.10
CA LEU A 139 3.35 11.88 4.40
C LEU A 139 4.63 12.71 4.54
N GLN A 140 5.40 12.86 3.47
CA GLN A 140 6.62 13.70 3.45
C GLN A 140 6.32 15.21 3.48
N GLN A 141 5.18 15.65 2.92
CA GLN A 141 4.76 17.06 3.02
C GLN A 141 4.31 17.42 4.43
N GLN A 142 3.55 16.55 5.10
CA GLN A 142 3.11 16.81 6.48
C GLN A 142 4.27 16.89 7.49
N SER A 143 5.33 16.09 7.31
CA SER A 143 6.52 16.17 8.17
C SER A 143 7.36 17.43 7.89
N SER A 144 7.37 17.92 6.64
CA SER A 144 7.99 19.20 6.28
C SER A 144 7.22 20.40 6.85
N ASP A 145 5.89 20.36 6.83
CA ASP A 145 5.04 21.45 7.34
C ASP A 145 5.02 21.50 8.88
N ALA A 146 5.15 20.35 9.56
CA ALA A 146 5.34 20.29 11.02
C ALA A 146 6.71 20.83 11.48
N MET A 147 7.70 20.93 10.58
CA MET A 147 8.99 21.60 10.82
C MET A 147 9.00 23.06 10.35
N SER A 148 7.87 23.59 9.88
CA SER A 148 7.72 25.02 9.60
C SER A 148 7.64 25.79 10.92
N ASN A 149 8.78 26.35 11.29
CA ASN A 149 9.03 27.23 12.43
C ASN A 149 7.87 28.21 12.72
N ASP A 150 6.99 27.86 13.65
CA ASP A 150 6.18 28.88 14.34
C ASP A 150 6.96 29.35 15.59
N PRO A 151 7.49 30.58 15.60
CA PRO A 151 8.19 31.13 16.75
C PRO A 151 7.31 31.15 18.01
N ALA A 152 5.99 31.21 17.86
CA ALA A 152 5.06 31.20 18.99
C ALA A 152 5.06 29.85 19.71
N MET A 153 5.13 28.73 18.97
CA MET A 153 5.21 27.38 19.54
C MET A 153 6.55 27.13 20.27
N ILE A 154 7.66 27.65 19.71
CA ILE A 154 8.98 27.57 20.35
C ILE A 154 9.01 28.39 21.65
N MET A 155 8.37 29.57 21.67
CA MET A 155 8.29 30.41 22.87
C MET A 155 7.41 29.80 23.97
N MET A 156 6.31 29.12 23.61
CA MET A 156 5.47 28.42 24.59
C MET A 156 6.18 27.24 25.25
N ALA A 157 6.97 26.47 24.51
CA ALA A 157 7.76 25.37 25.06
C ALA A 157 8.82 25.85 26.07
N ARG A 158 9.46 27.01 25.82
CA ARG A 158 10.45 27.60 26.75
C ARG A 158 9.80 28.17 28.02
N ALA A 159 8.61 28.78 27.91
CA ALA A 159 7.88 29.30 29.06
C ALA A 159 7.36 28.19 30.01
N ALA A 160 7.12 26.98 29.47
CA ALA A 160 6.72 25.82 30.26
C ALA A 160 7.90 25.18 31.03
N SER A 161 9.11 25.17 30.48
CA SER A 161 10.30 24.63 31.16
C SER A 161 10.89 25.53 32.26
N SER A 162 10.57 26.82 32.29
CA SER A 162 11.09 27.74 33.33
C SER A 162 10.37 27.66 34.68
N ARG A 163 9.31 26.85 34.84
CA ARG A 163 8.54 26.77 36.10
C ARG A 163 9.02 25.70 37.09
N CYS A 164 10.12 25.02 36.84
CA CYS A 164 10.61 23.94 37.71
C CYS A 164 12.04 24.16 38.22
N LEU A 165 12.37 25.36 38.69
CA LEU A 165 13.52 25.58 39.56
C LEU A 165 13.17 26.71 40.52
N VAL A 166 12.86 26.39 41.78
CA VAL A 166 13.59 26.77 43.00
C VAL A 166 12.75 26.29 44.19
N ALA A 167 13.15 25.17 44.79
CA ALA A 167 12.86 24.94 46.20
C ALA A 167 13.83 25.81 47.03
N PRO A 168 13.41 26.31 48.20
CA PRO A 168 14.32 26.26 49.32
C PRO A 168 13.69 25.59 50.55
N LYS A 169 14.52 24.70 51.08
CA LYS A 169 14.50 24.05 52.38
C LYS A 169 14.35 25.10 53.50
N ALA A 170 13.45 24.85 54.46
CA ALA A 170 13.47 25.54 55.75
C ALA A 170 13.70 24.50 56.85
N ALA A 171 14.64 24.84 57.73
CA ALA A 171 15.12 24.08 58.88
C ALA A 171 14.09 24.06 60.03
#